data_AF-A0A938MCV4-F1
#
_entry.id   AF-A0A938MCV4-F1
#
_cell.length_a   1.000
_cell.length_b   1.000
_cell.length_c   1.000
_cell.angle_alpha   90.00
_cell.angle_beta   90.00
_cell.angle_gamma   90.00
#
_symmetry.space_group_name_H-M   'P 1'
#
loop_
_entity.id
_entity.type
_entity.pdbx_description
1 polymer ?
#
loop_
_entity_poly.entity_id
_entity_poly.type
_entity_poly.pdbx_seq_one_letter_code
_entity_poly.pdbx_strand_id
1 'polypeptide(L)'
;MNSGTSQLPNLVYILADDMGYGDVSALNEQSKIRTRHLDQMAAGGMVFTDAHSSSAVCTPSRYSLLTGRYNWRTTLKSGVTWGCSRHLIEDGRMTVASFLK
;
A
#
# COMPACT_ATOMS: atom_id res chain seq x y z
N MET A 1 33.26 -20.82 3.57
CA MET A 1 31.95 -20.47 3.00
C MET A 1 30.99 -20.23 4.15
N ASN A 2 30.78 -18.97 4.55
CA ASN A 2 29.91 -18.65 5.69
C ASN A 2 28.45 -18.71 5.22
N SER A 3 27.82 -19.86 5.47
CA SER A 3 26.37 -19.99 5.50
C SER A 3 25.85 -19.29 6.77
N GLY A 4 25.80 -17.96 6.74
CA GLY A 4 25.10 -17.20 7.76
C GLY A 4 23.61 -17.44 7.59
N THR A 5 22.92 -17.87 8.64
CA THR A 5 21.46 -17.90 8.70
C THR A 5 20.96 -16.48 8.45
N SER A 6 20.61 -16.16 7.20
CA SER A 6 20.06 -14.87 6.82
C SER A 6 18.78 -14.68 7.62
N GLN A 7 18.83 -13.87 8.68
CA GLN A 7 17.63 -13.52 9.41
C GLN A 7 16.64 -12.90 8.43
N LEU A 8 15.38 -13.36 8.49
CA LEU A 8 14.34 -12.80 7.65
C LEU A 8 14.19 -11.31 7.97
N PRO A 9 14.01 -10.45 6.95
CA PRO A 9 13.85 -9.02 7.19
C PRO A 9 12.52 -8.74 7.88
N ASN A 10 12.49 -7.68 8.69
CA ASN A 10 11.23 -7.10 9.15
C ASN A 10 10.56 -6.36 7.97
N LEU A 11 9.27 -6.61 7.75
CA LEU A 11 8.50 -5.99 6.69
C LEU A 11 7.51 -4.97 7.27
N VAL A 12 7.59 -3.72 6.82
CA VAL A 12 6.69 -2.63 7.25
C VAL A 12 6.00 -2.03 6.03
N TYR A 13 4.67 -2.10 5.99
CA TYR A 13 3.84 -1.43 4.98
C TYR A 13 3.31 -0.11 5.54
N ILE A 14 3.69 1.01 4.95
CA ILE A 14 3.12 2.34 5.26
C ILE A 14 2.19 2.72 4.11
N LEU A 15 0.89 2.79 4.39
CA LEU A 15 -0.13 3.16 3.41
C LEU A 15 -0.77 4.50 3.82
N ALA A 16 -0.39 5.57 3.14
CA ALA A 16 -1.02 6.88 3.30
C ALA A 16 -2.46 6.88 2.76
N ASP A 17 -3.30 7.77 3.31
CA ASP A 17 -4.69 7.96 2.87
C ASP A 17 -4.78 9.28 2.09
N ASP A 18 -5.37 9.22 0.89
CA ASP A 18 -5.57 10.35 -0.03
C ASP A 18 -4.33 11.21 -0.34
N MET A 19 -3.14 10.61 -0.32
CA MET A 19 -1.89 11.26 -0.72
C MET A 19 -1.71 11.25 -2.25
N GLY A 20 -1.54 12.42 -2.85
CA GLY A 20 -1.28 12.60 -4.27
C GLY A 20 0.19 12.38 -4.63
N TYR A 21 0.45 12.05 -5.90
CA TYR A 21 1.80 11.83 -6.43
C TYR A 21 2.75 13.02 -6.19
N GLY A 22 2.23 14.24 -6.32
CA GLY A 22 3.00 15.48 -6.17
C GLY A 22 3.12 16.01 -4.73
N ASP A 23 2.58 15.32 -3.73
CA ASP A 23 2.63 15.78 -2.33
C ASP A 23 4.00 15.53 -1.68
N VAL A 24 4.72 14.51 -2.14
CA VAL A 24 6.08 14.21 -1.67
C VAL A 24 7.07 15.14 -2.35
N SER A 25 7.82 15.93 -1.57
CA SER A 25 8.74 16.93 -2.14
C SER A 25 9.85 16.33 -3.00
N ALA A 26 10.28 15.09 -2.74
CA ALA A 26 11.20 14.37 -3.62
C ALA A 26 10.63 14.05 -5.02
N LEU A 27 9.31 14.06 -5.20
CA LEU A 27 8.63 13.79 -6.49
C LEU A 27 8.11 15.06 -7.18
N ASN A 28 8.22 16.21 -6.51
CA ASN A 28 7.72 17.48 -7.01
C ASN A 28 8.59 18.63 -6.47
N GLU A 29 9.48 19.15 -7.31
CA GLU A 29 10.38 20.27 -6.96
C GLU A 29 9.61 21.53 -6.54
N GLN A 30 8.36 21.67 -6.97
CA GLN A 30 7.47 22.79 -6.63
C GLN A 30 6.52 22.45 -5.46
N SER A 31 6.74 21.33 -4.75
CA SER A 31 5.89 20.95 -3.63
C SER A 31 5.91 22.02 -2.54
N LYS A 32 4.72 22.38 -2.05
CA LYS A 32 4.53 23.34 -0.96
C LYS A 32 4.74 22.71 0.41
N ILE A 33 4.79 21.38 0.48
CA ILE A 33 4.90 20.61 1.71
C ILE A 33 6.29 20.00 1.77
N ARG A 34 7.03 20.25 2.87
CA ARG A 34 8.34 19.64 3.08
C ARG A 34 8.18 18.28 3.74
N THR A 35 8.53 17.21 3.02
CA THR A 35 8.41 15.83 3.52
C THR A 35 9.76 15.22 3.90
N ARG A 36 10.52 15.89 4.78
CA ARG A 36 11.92 15.58 5.10
C ARG A 36 12.24 14.09 5.33
N HIS A 37 11.36 13.35 6.00
CA HIS A 37 11.57 11.93 6.29
C HIS A 37 11.27 11.04 5.07
N LEU A 38 10.28 11.41 4.25
CA LEU A 38 10.04 10.73 2.97
C LEU A 38 11.16 11.02 1.97
N ASP A 39 11.67 12.26 1.96
CA ASP A 39 12.78 12.65 1.08
C ASP A 39 14.07 11.86 1.42
N GLN A 40 14.35 11.67 2.72
CA GLN A 40 15.44 10.82 3.18
C GLN A 40 15.25 9.35 2.76
N MET A 41 14.03 8.82 2.85
CA MET A 41 13.73 7.47 2.39
C MET A 41 13.87 7.33 0.87
N ALA A 42 13.47 8.34 0.10
CA ALA A 42 13.62 8.37 -1.35
C ALA A 42 15.12 8.39 -1.76
N ALA A 43 15.93 9.21 -1.10
CA ALA A 43 17.37 9.31 -1.38
C ALA A 43 18.16 8.05 -0.99
N GLY A 44 17.73 7.34 0.06
CA GLY A 44 18.37 6.11 0.55
C GLY A 44 17.77 4.81 0.01
N GLY A 45 16.77 4.90 -0.88
CA GLY A 45 15.95 3.76 -1.28
C GLY A 45 15.64 3.74 -2.77
N MET A 46 14.51 3.13 -3.11
CA MET A 46 14.01 3.03 -4.48
C MET A 46 12.75 3.87 -4.63
N VAL A 47 12.66 4.60 -5.74
CA VAL A 47 11.53 5.46 -6.08
C VAL A 47 10.87 4.92 -7.34
N PHE A 48 9.54 4.79 -7.31
CA PHE A 48 8.73 4.40 -8.45
C PHE A 48 7.99 5.64 -8.98
N THR A 49 8.23 6.01 -10.23
CA THR A 49 7.56 7.14 -10.90
C THR A 49 6.31 6.73 -11.66
N ASP A 50 6.05 5.42 -11.77
CA ASP A 50 4.88 4.84 -12.42
C ASP A 50 4.34 3.67 -11.59
N ALA A 51 3.72 4.02 -10.47
CA ALA A 51 3.09 3.08 -9.55
C ALA A 51 1.59 3.37 -9.46
N HIS A 52 0.76 2.33 -9.46
CA HIS A 52 -0.70 2.46 -9.50
C HIS A 52 -1.39 1.69 -8.39
N SER A 53 -2.46 2.27 -7.86
CA SER A 53 -3.47 1.54 -7.10
C SER A 53 -4.45 0.85 -8.05
N SER A 54 -5.08 -0.24 -7.61
CA SER A 54 -6.10 -0.91 -8.43
C SER A 54 -7.41 -0.13 -8.55
N SER A 55 -7.58 0.90 -7.71
CA SER A 55 -8.77 1.74 -7.66
C SER A 55 -8.42 3.14 -7.13
N ALA A 56 -9.27 4.13 -7.41
CA ALA A 56 -9.11 5.50 -6.93
C ALA A 56 -9.73 5.75 -5.54
N VAL A 57 -10.27 4.73 -4.86
CA VAL A 57 -10.91 4.88 -3.54
C VAL A 57 -10.42 3.84 -2.53
N CYS A 58 -10.54 4.15 -1.23
CA CYS A 58 -9.81 3.48 -0.16
C CYS A 58 -10.11 1.97 -0.02
N THR A 59 -11.37 1.59 0.11
CA THR A 59 -11.81 0.19 0.33
C THR A 59 -11.30 -0.77 -0.75
N PRO A 60 -11.56 -0.55 -2.05
CA PRO A 60 -11.08 -1.44 -3.11
C PRO A 60 -9.55 -1.47 -3.21
N SER A 61 -8.85 -0.34 -3.05
CA SER A 61 -7.38 -0.32 -3.08
C SER A 61 -6.75 -1.14 -1.96
N ARG A 62 -7.28 -1.00 -0.74
CA ARG A 62 -6.84 -1.75 0.44
C ARG A 62 -7.15 -3.24 0.31
N TYR A 63 -8.31 -3.61 -0.27
CA TYR A 63 -8.64 -5.00 -0.56
C TYR A 63 -7.60 -5.64 -1.50
N SER A 64 -7.25 -4.97 -2.60
CA SER A 64 -6.29 -5.50 -3.56
C SER A 64 -4.89 -5.63 -2.97
N LEU A 65 -4.45 -4.64 -2.18
CA LEU A 65 -3.16 -4.68 -1.48
C LEU A 65 -3.07 -5.88 -0.54
N LEU A 66 -4.09 -6.10 0.29
CA LEU A 66 -4.06 -7.14 1.31
C LEU A 66 -4.19 -8.55 0.72
N THR A 67 -4.97 -8.71 -0.35
CA THR A 67 -5.33 -10.03 -0.89
C THR A 67 -4.58 -10.42 -2.16
N GLY A 68 -3.89 -9.48 -2.81
CA GLY A 68 -3.27 -9.68 -4.13
C GLY A 68 -4.29 -9.91 -5.25
N ARG A 69 -5.58 -9.61 -5.04
CA ARG A 69 -6.67 -9.84 -6.01
C ARG A 69 -7.31 -8.53 -6.40
N TYR A 70 -7.63 -8.38 -7.69
CA TYR A 70 -8.41 -7.24 -8.15
C TYR A 70 -9.74 -7.09 -7.40
N ASN A 71 -9.99 -5.87 -6.94
CA ASN A 71 -11.16 -5.48 -6.14
C ASN A 71 -12.51 -5.71 -6.84
N TRP A 72 -12.58 -5.69 -8.17
CA TRP A 72 -13.83 -5.96 -8.90
C TRP A 72 -14.33 -7.40 -8.76
N ARG A 73 -13.51 -8.31 -8.20
CA ARG A 73 -13.92 -9.66 -7.81
C ARG A 73 -14.74 -9.69 -6.51
N THR A 74 -14.82 -8.58 -5.77
CA THR A 74 -15.68 -8.45 -4.58
C THR A 74 -17.14 -8.13 -4.98
N THR A 75 -18.03 -8.10 -4.00
CA THR A 75 -19.43 -7.66 -4.18
C THR A 75 -19.59 -6.14 -4.30
N LEU A 76 -18.61 -5.34 -3.86
CA LEU A 76 -18.66 -3.88 -3.95
C LEU A 76 -18.30 -3.43 -5.37
N LYS A 77 -19.27 -2.85 -6.08
CA LYS A 77 -19.11 -2.41 -7.48
C LYS A 77 -18.89 -0.90 -7.64
N SER A 78 -19.13 -0.12 -6.59
CA SER A 78 -18.92 1.34 -6.58
C SER A 78 -18.73 1.84 -5.16
N GLY A 79 -17.98 2.92 -5.00
CA GLY A 79 -17.76 3.61 -3.73
C GLY A 79 -16.89 2.83 -2.74
N VAL A 80 -17.18 3.02 -1.46
CA VAL A 80 -16.44 2.49 -0.31
C VAL A 80 -17.40 1.82 0.67
N THR A 81 -16.87 0.98 1.56
CA THR A 81 -17.65 0.49 2.70
C THR A 81 -17.88 1.60 3.72
N TRP A 82 -19.02 1.53 4.41
CA TRP A 82 -19.37 2.42 5.53
C TRP A 82 -19.20 1.68 6.86
N GLY A 83 -19.32 2.39 7.98
CA GLY A 83 -19.00 1.87 9.32
C GLY A 83 -19.68 0.53 9.67
N CYS A 84 -20.92 0.31 9.23
CA CYS A 84 -21.67 -0.93 9.50
C CYS A 84 -21.74 -1.88 8.29
N SER A 85 -20.96 -1.64 7.23
CA SER A 85 -20.93 -2.54 6.07
C SER A 85 -20.26 -3.87 6.43
N ARG A 86 -20.70 -4.96 5.80
CA ARG A 86 -20.01 -6.25 5.88
C ARG A 86 -18.62 -6.13 5.25
N HIS A 87 -17.60 -6.74 5.85
CA HIS A 87 -16.26 -6.79 5.28
C HIS A 87 -16.25 -7.55 3.94
N LEU A 88 -15.37 -7.12 3.04
CA LEU A 88 -15.25 -7.69 1.69
C LEU A 88 -14.28 -8.88 1.61
N ILE A 89 -13.40 -9.04 2.60
CA ILE A 89 -12.45 -10.16 2.64
C ILE A 89 -13.22 -11.39 3.12
N GLU A 90 -13.40 -12.38 2.25
CA GLU A 90 -14.08 -13.63 2.57
C GLU A 90 -13.38 -14.41 3.68
N ASP A 91 -14.13 -15.19 4.45
CA ASP A 91 -13.57 -16.07 5.47
C ASP A 91 -12.58 -17.06 4.85
N GLY A 92 -11.42 -17.23 5.47
CA GLY A 92 -10.34 -18.08 4.94
C GLY A 92 -9.56 -17.48 3.76
N ARG A 93 -9.88 -16.27 3.30
CA ARG A 93 -9.10 -15.59 2.25
C ARG A 93 -7.69 -15.31 2.75
N MET A 94 -6.69 -15.87 2.08
CA MET A 94 -5.29 -15.53 2.31
C MET A 94 -5.05 -14.04 2.05
N THR A 95 -4.36 -13.42 3.00
CA THR A 95 -3.84 -12.06 2.93
C THR A 95 -2.31 -12.07 3.07
N VAL A 96 -1.66 -10.95 2.74
CA VAL A 96 -0.22 -10.77 3.01
C VAL A 96 0.11 -11.02 4.49
N ALA A 97 -0.77 -10.62 5.41
CA ALA A 97 -0.58 -10.82 6.84
C ALA A 97 -0.62 -12.31 7.23
N SER A 98 -1.53 -13.10 6.65
CA SER A 98 -1.55 -14.55 6.89
C SER A 98 -0.43 -15.30 6.18
N PHE A 99 0.10 -14.76 5.07
CA PHE A 99 1.22 -15.35 4.34
C PHE A 99 2.55 -15.17 5.07
N LEU A 100 2.75 -14.01 5.72
CA LEU A 100 3.97 -13.67 6.44
C LEU A 100 3.98 -14.13 7.91
N LYS A 101 2.97 -14.90 8.33
CA LYS A 101 2.87 -15.44 9.70
C LYS A 101 3.82 -16.62 9.93
#